data_AF-A0A975WDQ0-F1
#
_entry.id   AF-A0A975WDQ0-F1
#
_cell.length_a   1.000
_cell.length_b   1.000
_cell.length_c   1.000
_cell.angle_alpha   90.00
_cell.angle_beta   90.00
_cell.angle_gamma   90.00
#
_symmetry.space_group_name_H-M   'P 1'
#
loop_
_entity.id
_entity.type
_entity.pdbx_description
1 polymer ?
#
loop_
_entity_poly.entity_id
_entity_poly.type
_entity_poly.pdbx_seq_one_letter_code
_entity_poly.pdbx_strand_id
1 'polypeptide(L)'
;MNARFACTCGATEWHVSAPRRGTRLICYCADCQSFPRHLGADILNEAGGTDLLQVAPSQVTFTRGIGNLGLLRLSPQGLSRWHTTCCGTPVANTLKSAKLPFVSLSCAAHQGEDKLLGPVRAHANTVWASGPGAPRKDRGLGRMVLAFGQRLLAERLSGRWQQTPFFAPPDWAPVAEPQILSKQARLRARA
;
A
#
# COMPACT_ATOMS: atom_id res chain seq x y z
N MET A 1 -9.30 16.60 -8.23
CA MET A 1 -8.84 15.58 -9.20
C MET A 1 -8.66 14.27 -8.47
N ASN A 2 -9.18 13.18 -9.04
CA ASN A 2 -9.13 11.84 -8.46
C ASN A 2 -8.30 10.92 -9.36
N ALA A 3 -7.46 10.08 -8.76
CA ALA A 3 -6.80 8.98 -9.46
C ALA A 3 -7.66 7.72 -9.29
N ARG A 4 -7.98 7.06 -10.41
CA ARG A 4 -8.76 5.82 -10.42
C ARG A 4 -7.85 4.61 -10.27
N PHE A 5 -8.38 3.56 -9.66
CA PHE A 5 -7.71 2.29 -9.48
C PHE A 5 -8.73 1.16 -9.65
N ALA A 6 -8.27 0.02 -10.14
CA ALA A 6 -9.08 -1.17 -10.32
C ALA A 6 -8.22 -2.42 -10.11
N CYS A 7 -8.87 -3.51 -9.69
CA CYS A 7 -8.23 -4.81 -9.72
C CYS A 7 -8.12 -5.36 -11.14
N THR A 8 -7.25 -6.35 -11.34
CA THR A 8 -6.96 -6.93 -12.66
C THR A 8 -8.19 -7.53 -13.34
N CYS A 9 -9.14 -8.10 -12.59
CA CYS A 9 -10.40 -8.60 -13.15
C CYS A 9 -11.54 -7.55 -13.20
N GLY A 10 -11.29 -6.32 -12.75
CA GLY A 10 -12.26 -5.22 -12.75
C GLY A 10 -13.39 -5.33 -11.72
N ALA A 11 -13.48 -6.40 -10.93
CA ALA A 11 -14.56 -6.60 -9.95
C ALA A 11 -14.56 -5.61 -8.77
N THR A 12 -13.42 -4.96 -8.52
CA THR A 12 -13.23 -3.98 -7.42
C THR A 12 -12.58 -2.72 -7.98
N GLU A 13 -13.17 -1.58 -7.63
CA GLU A 13 -12.74 -0.26 -8.08
C GLU A 13 -12.70 0.72 -6.90
N TRP A 14 -11.73 1.63 -6.93
CA TRP A 14 -11.58 2.68 -5.93
C TRP A 14 -10.92 3.91 -6.55
N HIS A 15 -10.98 5.03 -5.82
CA HIS A 15 -10.26 6.23 -6.19
C HIS A 15 -9.49 6.82 -5.01
N VAL A 16 -8.43 7.55 -5.35
CA VAL A 16 -7.67 8.38 -4.42
C VAL A 16 -7.90 9.84 -4.77
N SER A 17 -8.48 10.61 -3.85
CA SER A 17 -8.67 12.05 -4.01
C SER A 17 -7.35 12.80 -3.80
N ALA A 18 -7.10 13.82 -4.63
CA ALA A 18 -5.89 14.65 -4.58
C ALA A 18 -4.56 13.85 -4.43
N PRO A 19 -4.28 12.87 -5.32
CA PRO A 19 -3.16 11.93 -5.16
C PRO A 19 -1.79 12.63 -5.03
N ARG A 20 -1.63 13.81 -5.64
CA ARG A 20 -0.42 14.63 -5.57
C ARG A 20 -0.11 15.22 -4.18
N ARG A 21 -1.07 15.19 -3.25
CA ARG A 21 -0.84 15.50 -1.83
C ARG A 21 -0.19 14.34 -1.07
N GLY A 22 -0.15 13.15 -1.69
CA GLY A 22 0.55 11.98 -1.20
C GLY A 22 2.05 12.01 -1.46
N THR A 23 2.71 10.92 -1.08
CA THR A 23 4.13 10.66 -1.36
C THR A 23 4.25 9.37 -2.16
N ARG A 24 4.58 9.45 -3.46
CA ARG A 24 4.95 8.28 -4.25
C ARG A 24 6.38 7.85 -3.93
N LEU A 25 6.61 6.57 -3.71
CA LEU A 25 7.94 5.99 -3.44
C LEU A 25 8.06 4.61 -4.09
N ILE A 26 9.29 4.11 -4.17
CA ILE A 26 9.55 2.69 -4.46
C ILE A 26 10.21 2.05 -3.23
N CYS A 27 9.64 0.97 -2.74
CA CYS A 27 10.18 0.21 -1.61
C CYS A 27 10.72 -1.14 -2.09
N TYR A 28 11.94 -1.46 -1.66
CA TYR A 28 12.67 -2.66 -2.08
C TYR A 28 12.71 -3.73 -1.00
N CYS A 29 12.12 -3.52 0.19
CA CYS A 29 12.30 -4.46 1.30
C CYS A 29 11.78 -5.86 0.97
N ALA A 30 12.37 -6.88 1.60
CA ALA A 30 12.00 -8.29 1.40
C ALA A 30 10.49 -8.54 1.51
N ASP A 31 9.80 -7.86 2.42
CA ASP A 31 8.36 -8.02 2.61
C ASP A 31 7.53 -7.34 1.49
N CYS A 32 8.01 -6.24 0.89
CA CYS A 32 7.38 -5.65 -0.30
C CYS A 32 7.57 -6.52 -1.54
N GLN A 33 8.68 -7.26 -1.62
CA GLN A 33 8.90 -8.29 -2.65
C GLN A 33 8.03 -9.53 -2.43
N SER A 34 7.98 -10.02 -1.18
CA SER A 34 7.32 -11.29 -0.85
C SER A 34 5.81 -11.24 -1.01
N PHE A 35 5.19 -10.10 -0.73
CA PHE A 35 3.73 -9.96 -0.79
C PHE A 35 3.14 -10.25 -2.18
N PRO A 36 3.57 -9.55 -3.25
CA PRO A 36 3.07 -9.85 -4.60
C PRO A 36 3.49 -11.23 -5.08
N ARG A 37 4.70 -11.73 -4.75
CA ARG A 37 5.10 -13.11 -5.06
C ARG A 37 4.15 -14.14 -4.45
N HIS A 38 3.76 -13.95 -3.20
CA HIS A 38 2.79 -14.83 -2.54
C HIS A 38 1.42 -14.82 -3.23
N LEU A 39 0.99 -13.66 -3.73
CA LEU A 39 -0.28 -13.49 -4.44
C LEU A 39 -0.21 -13.92 -5.92
N GLY A 40 0.97 -14.26 -6.44
CA GLY A 40 1.17 -14.48 -7.88
C GLY A 40 1.00 -13.21 -8.72
N ALA A 41 1.14 -12.03 -8.12
CA ALA A 41 0.98 -10.75 -8.79
C ALA A 41 2.31 -10.26 -9.37
N ASP A 42 2.31 -9.91 -10.66
CA ASP A 42 3.48 -9.36 -11.34
C ASP A 42 3.48 -7.82 -11.27
N ILE A 43 4.04 -7.28 -10.18
CA ILE A 43 4.06 -5.82 -9.92
C ILE A 43 5.42 -5.29 -9.44
N LEU A 44 6.45 -6.15 -9.41
CA LEU A 44 7.80 -5.73 -9.01
C LEU A 44 8.49 -5.11 -10.22
N ASN A 45 9.18 -3.99 -10.03
CA ASN A 45 10.06 -3.48 -11.06
C ASN A 45 11.29 -4.41 -11.24
N GLU A 46 12.07 -4.16 -12.29
CA GLU A 46 13.28 -4.94 -12.62
C GLU A 46 14.26 -5.09 -11.44
N ALA A 47 14.27 -4.09 -10.54
CA ALA A 47 15.14 -4.09 -9.37
C ALA A 47 14.52 -4.70 -8.10
N GLY A 48 13.35 -5.35 -8.21
CA GLY A 48 12.59 -5.92 -7.09
C GLY A 48 11.83 -4.88 -6.26
N GLY A 49 11.62 -3.68 -6.78
CA GLY A 49 10.93 -2.58 -6.09
C GLY A 49 9.43 -2.61 -6.32
N THR A 50 8.65 -2.36 -5.26
CA THR A 50 7.20 -2.10 -5.36
C THR A 50 6.94 -0.60 -5.40
N ASP A 51 6.23 -0.13 -6.42
CA ASP A 51 5.80 1.27 -6.54
C ASP A 51 4.54 1.54 -5.70
N LEU A 52 4.63 2.54 -4.83
CA LEU A 52 3.66 2.79 -3.79
C LEU A 52 3.30 4.28 -3.68
N LEU A 53 2.02 4.57 -3.46
CA LEU A 53 1.53 5.91 -3.15
C LEU A 53 1.05 5.99 -1.70
N GLN A 54 1.75 6.76 -0.87
CA GLN A 54 1.34 7.03 0.51
C GLN A 54 0.39 8.23 0.60
N VAL A 55 -0.79 8.02 1.17
CA VAL A 55 -1.82 9.04 1.41
C VAL A 55 -2.49 8.84 2.78
N ALA A 56 -3.40 9.74 3.14
CA ALA A 56 -4.30 9.48 4.26
C ALA A 56 -5.42 8.49 3.85
N PRO A 57 -5.89 7.62 4.76
CA PRO A 57 -7.01 6.72 4.48
C PRO A 57 -8.30 7.44 4.04
N SER A 58 -8.53 8.66 4.53
CA SER A 58 -9.68 9.51 4.16
C SER A 58 -9.67 9.96 2.70
N GLN A 59 -8.54 9.81 2.01
CA GLN A 59 -8.44 10.06 0.58
C GLN A 59 -8.89 8.87 -0.28
N VAL A 60 -9.08 7.69 0.32
CA VAL A 60 -9.40 6.45 -0.39
C VAL A 60 -10.88 6.15 -0.29
N THR A 61 -11.53 5.95 -1.43
CA THR A 61 -12.95 5.58 -1.49
C THR A 61 -13.12 4.44 -2.47
N PHE A 62 -13.67 3.32 -2.00
CA PHE A 62 -14.10 2.22 -2.87
C PHE A 62 -15.43 2.60 -3.52
N THR A 63 -15.49 2.49 -4.84
CA THR A 63 -16.71 2.74 -5.62
C THR A 63 -17.42 1.45 -5.97
N ARG A 64 -16.71 0.31 -5.96
CA ARG A 64 -17.26 -1.01 -6.24
C ARG A 64 -16.44 -2.10 -5.57
N GLY A 65 -17.10 -3.17 -5.13
CA GLY A 65 -16.44 -4.42 -4.76
C GLY A 65 -15.60 -4.37 -3.48
N ILE A 66 -15.96 -3.52 -2.51
CA ILE A 66 -15.28 -3.46 -1.19
C ILE A 66 -15.37 -4.79 -0.43
N GLY A 67 -16.43 -5.58 -0.65
CA GLY A 67 -16.58 -6.92 -0.06
C GLY A 67 -15.53 -7.93 -0.56
N ASN A 68 -14.82 -7.64 -1.65
CA ASN A 68 -13.71 -8.46 -2.12
C ASN A 68 -12.38 -8.09 -1.43
N LEU A 69 -12.38 -7.27 -0.38
CA LEU A 69 -11.15 -6.86 0.28
C LEU A 69 -10.68 -7.96 1.25
N GLY A 70 -9.50 -8.52 0.99
CA GLY A 70 -8.81 -9.47 1.86
C GLY A 70 -7.66 -8.81 2.60
N LEU A 71 -7.33 -9.34 3.78
CA LEU A 71 -6.22 -8.86 4.60
C LEU A 71 -5.22 -9.98 4.85
N LEU A 72 -3.97 -9.74 4.44
CA LEU A 72 -2.83 -10.62 4.68
C LEU A 72 -1.82 -9.95 5.61
N ARG A 73 -1.17 -10.73 6.47
CA ARG A 73 0.06 -10.35 7.17
C ARG A 73 1.14 -11.40 6.94
N LEU A 74 2.32 -10.95 6.52
CA LEU A 74 3.47 -11.84 6.32
C LEU A 74 4.06 -12.36 7.65
N SER A 75 3.72 -11.72 8.77
CA SER A 75 4.05 -12.16 10.12
C SER A 75 3.01 -11.62 11.11
N PRO A 76 2.91 -12.17 12.33
CA PRO A 76 1.98 -11.65 13.34
C PRO A 76 2.17 -10.15 13.63
N GLN A 77 3.42 -9.66 13.54
CA GLN A 77 3.79 -8.26 13.78
C GLN A 77 3.88 -7.39 12.52
N GLY A 78 3.65 -7.97 11.34
CA GLY A 78 3.77 -7.28 10.06
C GLY A 78 2.67 -6.25 9.82
N LEU A 79 2.88 -5.44 8.76
CA LEU A 79 1.87 -4.53 8.22
C LEU A 79 0.61 -5.29 7.80
N SER A 80 -0.52 -4.61 7.87
CA SER A 80 -1.76 -5.07 7.25
C SER A 80 -1.65 -4.86 5.74
N ARG A 81 -1.58 -5.95 4.97
CA ARG A 81 -1.45 -5.92 3.51
C ARG A 81 -2.77 -6.32 2.85
N TRP A 82 -3.42 -5.35 2.24
CA TRP A 82 -4.71 -5.48 1.63
C TRP A 82 -4.58 -5.91 0.17
N HIS A 83 -5.39 -6.88 -0.23
CA HIS A 83 -5.50 -7.34 -1.61
C HIS A 83 -6.97 -7.60 -1.94
N THR A 84 -7.29 -7.77 -3.22
CA THR A 84 -8.59 -8.28 -3.61
C THR A 84 -8.61 -9.81 -3.53
N THR A 85 -9.69 -10.40 -3.03
CA THR A 85 -9.91 -11.86 -3.01
C THR A 85 -10.31 -12.41 -4.37
N CYS A 86 -10.94 -11.60 -5.22
CA CYS A 86 -11.42 -12.03 -6.55
C CYS A 86 -10.31 -12.36 -7.56
N CYS A 87 -9.12 -11.78 -7.44
CA CYS A 87 -8.01 -11.99 -8.37
C CYS A 87 -6.62 -11.78 -7.77
N GLY A 88 -6.51 -11.63 -6.44
CA GLY A 88 -5.21 -11.44 -5.78
C GLY A 88 -4.53 -10.09 -6.04
N THR A 89 -5.19 -9.10 -6.66
CA THR A 89 -4.56 -7.78 -6.90
C THR A 89 -4.12 -7.13 -5.58
N PRO A 90 -2.84 -6.76 -5.43
CA PRO A 90 -2.37 -5.93 -4.31
C PRO A 90 -3.06 -4.55 -4.30
N VAL A 91 -3.69 -4.17 -3.18
CA VAL A 91 -4.45 -2.92 -3.06
C VAL A 91 -3.66 -1.87 -2.28
N ALA A 92 -3.36 -2.14 -1.01
CA ALA A 92 -2.71 -1.18 -0.14
C ALA A 92 -2.04 -1.84 1.08
N ASN A 93 -1.23 -1.07 1.80
CA ASN A 93 -0.70 -1.45 3.10
C ASN A 93 -1.11 -0.41 4.15
N THR A 94 -1.53 -0.85 5.33
CA THR A 94 -1.81 0.02 6.48
C THR A 94 -1.01 -0.43 7.70
N LEU A 95 -0.88 0.47 8.67
CA LEU A 95 -0.51 0.08 10.02
C LEU A 95 -1.65 -0.73 10.66
N LYS A 96 -1.40 -1.37 11.79
CA LYS A 96 -2.37 -2.24 12.47
C LYS A 96 -3.55 -1.50 13.11
N SER A 97 -3.40 -0.19 13.34
CA SER A 97 -4.39 0.62 14.06
C SER A 97 -4.86 1.78 13.19
N ALA A 98 -6.18 1.95 13.12
CA ALA A 98 -6.81 3.11 12.47
C ALA A 98 -6.37 4.47 13.09
N LYS A 99 -5.94 4.46 14.35
CA LYS A 99 -5.47 5.66 15.06
C LYS A 99 -4.15 6.20 14.50
N LEU A 100 -3.44 5.41 13.69
CA LEU A 100 -2.30 5.85 12.89
C LEU A 100 -2.71 5.89 11.42
N PRO A 101 -3.40 6.96 10.96
CA PRO A 101 -3.98 7.06 9.61
C PRO A 101 -2.90 7.09 8.52
N PHE A 102 -2.47 5.90 8.13
CA PHE A 102 -1.46 5.65 7.11
C PHE A 102 -1.96 4.59 6.14
N VAL A 103 -1.96 4.91 4.85
CA VAL A 103 -2.16 3.94 3.78
C VAL A 103 -1.10 4.14 2.69
N SER A 104 -0.56 3.03 2.19
CA SER A 104 0.38 2.98 1.07
C SER A 104 -0.21 2.10 -0.03
N LEU A 105 -0.83 2.70 -1.05
CA LEU A 105 -1.49 2.01 -2.15
C LEU A 105 -0.49 1.44 -3.15
N SER A 106 -0.81 0.31 -3.77
CA SER A 106 -0.09 -0.23 -4.92
C SER A 106 -0.36 0.63 -6.16
N CYS A 107 0.68 1.23 -6.74
CA CYS A 107 0.53 2.00 -7.97
C CYS A 107 0.19 1.12 -9.18
N ALA A 108 0.49 -0.19 -9.13
CA ALA A 108 0.18 -1.13 -10.20
C ALA A 108 -1.33 -1.29 -10.50
N ALA A 109 -2.19 -0.95 -9.54
CA ALA A 109 -3.64 -0.96 -9.74
C ALA A 109 -4.18 0.35 -10.35
N HIS A 110 -3.33 1.36 -10.57
CA HIS A 110 -3.74 2.67 -11.10
C HIS A 110 -4.24 2.56 -12.54
N GLN A 111 -5.37 3.19 -12.82
CA GLN A 111 -5.98 3.26 -14.14
C GLN A 111 -5.77 4.68 -14.66
N GLY A 112 -4.77 4.86 -15.52
CA GLY A 112 -4.46 6.15 -16.14
C GLY A 112 -2.96 6.43 -16.23
N GLU A 113 -2.62 7.67 -16.57
CA GLU A 113 -1.22 8.08 -16.68
C GLU A 113 -0.58 8.29 -15.31
N ASP A 114 0.56 7.64 -15.09
CA ASP A 114 1.40 7.75 -13.89
C ASP A 114 1.71 9.19 -13.44
N LYS A 115 1.74 10.13 -14.38
CA LYS A 115 1.94 11.56 -14.06
C LYS A 115 0.86 12.08 -13.11
N LEU A 116 -0.32 11.48 -13.04
CA LEU A 116 -1.39 11.84 -12.10
C LEU A 116 -1.00 11.56 -10.65
N LEU A 117 -0.20 10.53 -10.40
CA LEU A 117 0.28 10.16 -9.05
C LEU A 117 1.44 11.05 -8.57
N GLY A 118 2.07 11.79 -9.49
CA GLY A 118 3.26 12.59 -9.23
C GLY A 118 4.55 11.77 -9.31
N PRO A 119 5.72 12.44 -9.19
CA PRO A 119 7.00 11.78 -9.32
C PRO A 119 7.34 10.93 -8.10
N VAL A 120 8.14 9.89 -8.30
CA VAL A 120 8.75 9.12 -7.20
C VAL A 120 9.64 10.04 -6.37
N ARG A 121 9.30 10.22 -5.09
CA ARG A 121 10.01 11.11 -4.16
C ARG A 121 11.01 10.39 -3.27
N ALA A 122 10.87 9.06 -3.13
CA ALA A 122 11.73 8.27 -2.28
C ALA A 122 12.00 6.87 -2.84
N HIS A 123 13.20 6.35 -2.55
CA HIS A 123 13.57 4.95 -2.71
C HIS A 123 13.99 4.46 -1.33
N ALA A 124 13.38 3.36 -0.86
CA ALA A 124 13.55 2.88 0.50
C ALA A 124 13.93 1.40 0.56
N ASN A 125 14.77 1.04 1.53
CA ASN A 125 15.27 -0.31 1.75
C ASN A 125 16.07 -0.86 0.55
N THR A 126 16.85 -0.03 -0.13
CA THR A 126 17.57 -0.39 -1.37
C THR A 126 18.64 -1.47 -1.17
N VAL A 127 19.00 -1.78 0.07
CA VAL A 127 19.86 -2.92 0.41
C VAL A 127 19.29 -4.27 -0.07
N TRP A 128 17.97 -4.34 -0.28
CA TRP A 128 17.28 -5.52 -0.81
C TRP A 128 17.02 -5.45 -2.31
N ALA A 129 17.40 -4.35 -2.97
CA ALA A 129 17.29 -4.22 -4.42
C ALA A 129 18.35 -5.09 -5.10
N SER A 130 17.99 -5.70 -6.23
CA SER A 130 18.89 -6.56 -7.01
C SER A 130 18.70 -6.29 -8.51
N GLY A 131 19.61 -6.77 -9.36
CA GLY A 131 19.47 -6.62 -10.82
C GLY A 131 19.99 -5.28 -11.39
N PRO A 132 19.97 -5.14 -12.73
CA PRO A 132 20.47 -3.95 -13.42
C PRO A 132 19.73 -2.68 -12.99
N GLY A 133 20.47 -1.58 -12.81
CA GLY A 133 19.88 -0.29 -12.43
C GLY A 133 19.38 -0.21 -10.98
N ALA A 134 19.61 -1.24 -10.15
CA ALA A 134 19.23 -1.21 -8.75
C ALA A 134 19.83 0.01 -8.01
N PRO A 135 19.02 0.77 -7.26
CA PRO A 135 19.51 1.92 -6.52
C PRO A 135 20.53 1.51 -5.45
N ARG A 136 21.65 2.23 -5.38
CA ARG A 136 22.75 1.91 -4.44
C ARG A 136 22.51 2.36 -3.00
N LYS A 137 21.61 3.31 -2.79
CA LYS A 137 21.29 3.86 -1.46
C LYS A 137 19.86 4.39 -1.41
N ASP A 138 19.31 4.40 -0.20
CA ASP A 138 18.04 5.03 0.08
C ASP A 138 18.08 6.52 -0.27
N ARG A 139 16.95 7.04 -0.76
CA ARG A 139 16.79 8.44 -1.17
C ARG A 139 15.44 8.96 -0.68
N GLY A 140 15.42 10.22 -0.23
CA GLY A 140 14.17 10.93 0.06
C GLY A 140 13.45 10.52 1.35
N LEU A 141 14.07 9.68 2.19
CA LEU A 141 13.46 9.16 3.42
C LEU A 141 13.04 10.27 4.40
N GLY A 142 13.91 11.24 4.68
CA GLY A 142 13.59 12.32 5.61
C GLY A 142 12.37 13.13 5.18
N ARG A 143 12.26 13.44 3.88
CA ARG A 143 11.09 14.13 3.31
C ARG A 143 9.83 13.25 3.36
N MET A 144 9.97 11.95 3.12
CA MET A 144 8.86 10.99 3.23
C MET A 144 8.34 10.92 4.67
N VAL A 145 9.22 10.82 5.66
CA VAL A 145 8.87 10.77 7.10
C VAL A 145 8.20 12.07 7.53
N LEU A 146 8.75 13.23 7.15
CA LEU A 146 8.14 14.54 7.45
C LEU A 146 6.73 14.66 6.86
N ALA A 147 6.56 14.30 5.58
CA ALA A 147 5.26 14.35 4.92
C ALA A 147 4.24 13.39 5.56
N PHE A 148 4.69 12.21 6.00
CA PHE A 148 3.86 11.29 6.78
C PHE A 148 3.42 11.91 8.11
N GLY A 149 4.35 12.48 8.89
CA GLY A 149 4.05 13.12 10.17
C GLY A 149 3.06 14.28 10.04
N GLN A 150 3.22 15.12 9.02
CA GLN A 150 2.30 16.22 8.73
C GLN A 150 0.88 15.73 8.40
N ARG A 151 0.76 14.70 7.56
CA ARG A 151 -0.55 14.09 7.23
C ARG A 151 -1.19 13.44 8.45
N LEU A 152 -0.42 12.68 9.21
CA LEU A 152 -0.87 12.04 10.45
C LEU A 152 -1.48 13.10 11.40
N LEU A 153 -0.75 14.18 11.65
CA LEU A 153 -1.20 15.25 12.53
C LEU A 153 -2.49 15.91 12.00
N ALA A 154 -2.52 16.25 10.71
CA ALA A 154 -3.71 16.86 10.09
C ALA A 154 -4.95 15.96 10.17
N GLU A 155 -4.82 14.66 9.94
CA GLU A 155 -5.92 13.70 10.04
C GLU A 155 -6.40 13.49 11.48
N ARG A 156 -5.49 13.54 12.45
CA ARG A 156 -5.82 13.44 13.87
C ARG A 156 -6.56 14.69 14.36
N LEU A 157 -6.05 15.88 14.05
CA LEU A 157 -6.65 17.16 14.47
C LEU A 157 -8.02 17.40 13.84
N SER A 158 -8.22 16.97 12.59
CA SER A 158 -9.49 17.14 11.88
C SER A 158 -10.53 16.06 12.15
N GLY A 159 -10.17 14.99 12.89
CA GLY A 159 -11.03 13.82 13.08
C GLY A 159 -11.17 12.90 11.86
N ARG A 160 -10.64 13.29 10.69
CA ARG A 160 -10.73 12.50 9.44
C ARG A 160 -10.01 11.15 9.50
N TRP A 161 -9.17 10.90 10.50
CA TRP A 161 -8.60 9.57 10.75
C TRP A 161 -9.67 8.46 10.88
N GLN A 162 -10.91 8.82 11.25
CA GLN A 162 -12.06 7.92 11.31
C GLN A 162 -12.64 7.57 9.93
N GLN A 163 -12.36 8.38 8.91
CA GLN A 163 -12.80 8.16 7.55
C GLN A 163 -11.80 7.23 6.87
N THR A 164 -12.07 5.92 6.94
CA THR A 164 -11.20 4.91 6.35
C THR A 164 -12.02 3.73 5.85
N PRO A 165 -11.71 3.18 4.67
CA PRO A 165 -12.38 1.97 4.19
C PRO A 165 -11.79 0.68 4.80
N PHE A 166 -10.70 0.78 5.57
CA PHE A 166 -9.93 -0.37 6.05
C PHE A 166 -10.28 -0.80 7.47
N PHE A 167 -10.91 0.08 8.26
CA PHE A 167 -11.24 -0.17 9.66
C PHE A 167 -12.66 0.34 9.97
N ALA A 168 -13.40 -0.36 10.82
CA ALA A 168 -14.79 -0.03 11.15
C ALA A 168 -15.00 0.25 12.65
N PRO A 169 -15.86 1.21 13.03
CA PRO A 169 -16.24 1.43 14.43
C PRO A 169 -17.10 0.26 14.97
N PRO A 170 -17.24 0.13 16.30
CA PRO A 170 -16.71 1.02 17.34
C PRO A 170 -15.27 0.71 17.77
N ASP A 171 -14.79 -0.51 17.51
CA ASP A 171 -13.48 -1.01 17.96
C ASP A 171 -12.33 -0.62 17.01
N TRP A 172 -12.66 -0.11 15.82
CA TRP A 172 -11.69 0.18 14.77
C TRP A 172 -10.89 -1.05 14.36
N ALA A 173 -11.55 -2.22 14.35
CA ALA A 173 -11.00 -3.45 13.82
C ALA A 173 -10.90 -3.40 12.28
N PRO A 174 -9.97 -4.15 11.67
CA PRO A 174 -9.90 -4.27 10.22
C PRO A 174 -11.20 -4.83 9.63
N VAL A 175 -11.64 -4.32 8.47
CA VAL A 175 -12.87 -4.77 7.80
C VAL A 175 -12.81 -6.20 7.23
N ALA A 176 -11.63 -6.81 7.22
CA ALA A 176 -11.41 -8.20 6.82
C ALA A 176 -10.50 -8.90 7.84
N GLU A 177 -10.77 -10.18 8.10
CA GLU A 177 -9.98 -10.97 9.05
C GLU A 177 -8.54 -11.17 8.52
N PRO A 178 -7.51 -10.91 9.35
CA PRO A 178 -6.13 -11.04 8.92
C PRO A 178 -5.71 -12.51 8.77
N GLN A 179 -5.43 -12.94 7.56
CA GLN A 179 -4.71 -14.18 7.30
C GLN A 179 -3.21 -13.97 7.57
N ILE A 180 -2.65 -14.73 8.51
CA ILE A 180 -1.22 -14.66 8.85
C ILE A 180 -0.50 -15.80 8.13
N LEU A 181 0.52 -15.46 7.33
CA LEU A 181 1.31 -16.48 6.67
C LEU A 181 2.07 -17.34 7.67
N SER A 182 2.09 -18.65 7.42
CA SER A 182 3.00 -19.56 8.09
C SER A 182 4.45 -19.18 7.79
N LYS A 183 5.36 -19.53 8.70
CA LYS A 183 6.80 -19.29 8.51
C LYS A 183 7.30 -19.89 7.18
N GLN A 184 6.84 -21.09 6.84
CA GLN A 184 7.21 -21.76 5.59
C GLN A 184 6.66 -21.05 4.36
N ALA A 185 5.39 -20.62 4.38
CA ALA A 185 4.81 -19.85 3.27
C ALA A 185 5.54 -18.53 3.05
N ARG A 186 5.91 -17.82 4.13
CA ARG A 186 6.71 -16.60 4.07
C ARG A 186 8.11 -16.85 3.48
N LEU A 187 8.77 -17.94 3.85
CA LEU A 187 10.09 -18.29 3.30
C LEU A 187 10.01 -18.59 1.81
N ARG A 188 8.99 -19.34 1.36
CA ARG A 188 8.76 -19.57 -0.08
C ARG A 188 8.55 -18.29 -0.86
N ALA A 189 7.82 -17.34 -0.30
CA ALA A 189 7.60 -16.04 -0.93
C ALA A 189 8.85 -15.13 -0.98
N ARG A 190 9.90 -15.45 -0.20
CA ARG A 190 11.17 -14.70 -0.19
C ARG A 190 12.20 -15.22 -1.18
N ALA A 191 12.10 -16.50 -1.55
CA ALA A 191 12.88 -17.08 -2.62
C ALA A 191 12.56 -16.37 -3.96
#